data_AF-A2ZF62-F1
#
_entry.id   AF-A2ZF62-F1
#
_cell.length_a   1.000
_cell.length_b   1.000
_cell.length_c   1.000
_cell.angle_alpha   90.00
_cell.angle_beta   90.00
_cell.angle_gamma   90.00
#
_symmetry.space_group_name_H-M   'P 1'
#
loop_
_entity.id
_entity.type
_entity.pdbx_description
1 polymer ?
#
loop_
_entity_poly.entity_id
_entity_poly.type
_entity_poly.pdbx_seq_one_letter_code
_entity_poly.pdbx_strand_id
1 'polypeptide(L)'
;MAERLTRIAIVSEDKCKPKKCRQECKKSCPVVKTGKLCIEVTPASKLAFISEELCIGCGICVKKCPFDAIEIINLPKDLEKDTTHRYGPNTFKLHRLPVPRPGQVLGLVGTNGIGKSTALKVLAGKLKPNLGRFKNPPDWQEILTYFRGSELQNYFTRILEDNLKNPPDWQEILTYFRGSELQNYFTRILEDNLKAIIKPQYVDHIPKAVQGNVGQVLDQKDERGVKAELCVDLELNQVIDRNVGDLSGGELQRFAIAVVAVQNAEIFMFDEPSSYLDVKQRLKAAQVVRSLLRPNSYVIVVEHDLSVLDYLSDFICCLYGKPAAYGVVTLPFSVREGINIFLAGFVPPENLRFRDESLTFKPADIYLIDEPSAYLDSEQRIVASKVIKRFILHAKKTAFIVEHDFIMATYLADKVIVYEGRPSIDCTANAPQSLVSGMNKFLSNLLVELPAHNLPRPSMSYALLIQKIFKNLY
;
A
#
# COMPACT_ATOMS: atom_id res chain seq x y z
N MET A 1 -37.21 9.79 11.83
CA MET A 1 -36.85 8.46 12.37
C MET A 1 -35.33 8.39 12.47
N ALA A 2 -34.75 7.89 13.56
CA ALA A 2 -33.29 7.83 13.69
C ALA A 2 -32.69 6.91 12.62
N GLU A 3 -31.63 7.36 11.95
CA GLU A 3 -31.01 6.59 10.88
C GLU A 3 -30.28 5.36 11.43
N ARG A 4 -30.72 4.17 11.01
CA ARG A 4 -30.04 2.90 11.30
C ARG A 4 -28.69 2.85 10.58
N LEU A 5 -27.66 3.44 11.20
CA LEU A 5 -26.27 3.40 10.75
C LEU A 5 -25.80 1.95 10.56
N THR A 6 -25.17 1.68 9.42
CA THR A 6 -24.50 0.41 9.14
C THR A 6 -23.24 0.31 10.01
N ARG A 7 -22.88 -0.90 10.44
CA ARG A 7 -21.72 -1.12 11.31
C ARG A 7 -20.81 -2.18 10.72
N ILE A 8 -19.53 -1.90 10.70
CA ILE A 8 -18.49 -2.90 10.45
C ILE A 8 -17.82 -3.21 11.79
N ALA A 9 -17.76 -4.49 12.13
CA ALA A 9 -16.99 -4.99 13.25
C ALA A 9 -15.81 -5.79 12.71
N ILE A 10 -14.58 -5.43 13.08
CA ILE A 10 -13.35 -6.06 12.59
C ILE A 10 -12.64 -6.74 13.77
N VAL A 11 -12.08 -7.93 13.52
CA VAL A 11 -11.30 -8.69 14.50
C VAL A 11 -9.97 -9.10 13.88
N SER A 12 -8.86 -8.56 14.40
CA SER A 12 -7.51 -8.87 13.93
C SER A 12 -7.09 -10.28 14.35
N GLU A 13 -6.69 -11.11 13.38
CA GLU A 13 -6.23 -12.48 13.63
C GLU A 13 -4.92 -12.54 14.43
N ASP A 14 -3.99 -11.64 14.12
CA ASP A 14 -2.68 -11.54 14.78
C ASP A 14 -2.82 -11.16 16.25
N LYS A 15 -3.73 -10.23 16.57
CA LYS A 15 -3.92 -9.70 17.94
C LYS A 15 -4.92 -10.50 18.78
N CYS A 16 -5.95 -11.08 18.17
CA CYS A 16 -7.01 -11.75 18.94
C CYS A 16 -6.49 -13.07 19.53
N LYS A 17 -6.37 -13.14 20.87
CA LYS A 17 -5.99 -14.36 21.59
C LYS A 17 -7.06 -14.74 22.64
N PRO A 18 -8.19 -15.36 22.24
CA PRO A 18 -9.30 -15.72 23.13
C PRO A 18 -8.87 -16.45 24.40
N LYS A 19 -7.92 -17.40 24.27
CA LYS A 19 -7.38 -18.20 25.38
C LYS A 19 -6.64 -17.38 26.45
N LYS A 20 -6.13 -16.20 26.12
CA LYS A 20 -5.37 -15.30 27.03
C LYS A 20 -6.19 -14.10 27.54
N CYS A 21 -7.21 -13.63 26.80
CA CYS A 21 -7.97 -12.43 27.16
C CYS A 21 -9.16 -12.64 28.11
N ARG A 22 -9.36 -13.85 28.66
CA ARG A 22 -10.54 -14.23 29.48
C ARG A 22 -11.91 -13.94 28.83
N GLN A 23 -11.94 -13.71 27.51
CA GLN A 23 -13.11 -13.34 26.71
C GLN A 23 -13.84 -12.06 27.20
N GLU A 24 -13.11 -11.06 27.71
CA GLU A 24 -13.70 -9.82 28.25
C GLU A 24 -14.60 -9.04 27.27
N CYS A 25 -14.36 -9.16 25.95
CA CYS A 25 -15.23 -8.60 24.93
C CYS A 25 -16.68 -9.13 25.02
N LYS A 26 -16.86 -10.43 25.26
CA LYS A 26 -18.17 -11.08 25.41
C LYS A 26 -18.82 -10.70 26.74
N LYS A 27 -18.06 -10.75 27.85
CA LYS A 27 -18.58 -10.41 29.20
C LYS A 27 -19.00 -8.95 29.32
N SER A 28 -18.26 -8.04 28.68
CA SER A 28 -18.50 -6.59 28.77
C SER A 28 -19.58 -6.11 27.81
N CYS A 29 -19.95 -6.88 26.78
CA CYS A 29 -20.91 -6.45 25.78
C CYS A 29 -22.34 -6.34 26.38
N PRO A 30 -23.00 -5.17 26.34
CA PRO A 30 -24.33 -5.00 26.91
C PRO A 30 -25.39 -5.84 26.18
N VAL A 31 -25.23 -6.06 24.86
CA VAL A 31 -26.14 -6.88 24.06
C VAL A 31 -26.06 -8.37 24.44
N VAL A 32 -24.88 -8.84 24.85
CA VAL A 32 -24.70 -10.20 25.39
C VAL A 32 -25.30 -10.31 26.80
N LYS A 33 -25.17 -9.27 27.63
CA LYS A 33 -25.81 -9.21 28.94
C LYS A 33 -27.35 -9.23 28.88
N THR A 34 -27.95 -8.73 27.79
CA THR A 34 -29.40 -8.85 27.53
C THR A 34 -29.81 -10.18 26.86
N GLY A 35 -28.91 -11.18 26.82
CA GLY A 35 -29.20 -12.53 26.36
C GLY A 35 -29.06 -12.76 24.84
N LYS A 36 -28.64 -11.75 24.06
CA LYS A 36 -28.49 -11.89 22.59
C LYS A 36 -27.06 -12.26 22.20
N LEU A 37 -26.91 -13.12 21.19
CA LEU A 37 -25.62 -13.60 20.68
C LEU A 37 -24.89 -12.57 19.80
N CYS A 38 -24.59 -11.38 20.35
CA CYS A 38 -23.85 -10.34 19.63
C CYS A 38 -22.35 -10.64 19.50
N ILE A 39 -21.74 -11.30 20.50
CA ILE A 39 -20.33 -11.70 20.47
C ILE A 39 -20.21 -13.17 20.84
N GLU A 40 -19.66 -13.96 19.93
CA GLU A 40 -19.44 -15.39 20.07
C GLU A 40 -17.94 -15.68 20.16
N VAL A 41 -17.51 -16.18 21.32
CA VAL A 41 -16.12 -16.56 21.58
C VAL A 41 -16.08 -17.54 22.75
N THR A 42 -15.15 -18.48 22.68
CA THR A 42 -14.81 -19.45 23.73
C THR A 42 -13.29 -19.47 23.93
N PRO A 43 -12.75 -20.07 25.02
CA PRO A 43 -11.31 -20.25 25.20
C PRO A 43 -10.63 -21.12 24.11
N ALA A 44 -11.40 -21.96 23.41
CA ALA A 44 -10.94 -22.83 22.33
C ALA A 44 -11.07 -22.18 20.94
N SER A 45 -11.86 -21.11 20.81
CA SER A 45 -12.02 -20.38 19.55
C SER A 45 -10.68 -19.76 19.11
N LYS A 46 -10.34 -19.86 17.82
CA LYS A 46 -9.19 -19.14 17.26
C LYS A 46 -9.39 -17.62 17.36
N LEU A 47 -10.58 -17.15 16.98
CA LEU A 47 -10.97 -15.74 16.96
C LEU A 47 -12.32 -15.52 17.67
N ALA A 48 -12.61 -14.26 18.02
CA ALA A 48 -13.94 -13.85 18.42
C ALA A 48 -14.77 -13.45 17.18
N PHE A 49 -16.02 -13.89 17.12
CA PHE A 49 -16.99 -13.44 16.11
C PHE A 49 -17.90 -12.35 16.70
N ILE A 50 -18.22 -11.33 15.90
CA ILE A 50 -19.09 -10.22 16.29
C ILE A 50 -20.17 -10.04 15.23
N SER A 51 -21.43 -10.19 15.62
CA SER A 51 -22.58 -9.94 14.76
C SER A 51 -22.77 -8.43 14.55
N GLU A 52 -22.63 -7.98 13.31
CA GLU A 52 -22.81 -6.58 12.90
C GLU A 52 -24.28 -6.13 13.00
N GLU A 53 -25.23 -7.05 12.79
CA GLU A 53 -26.67 -6.79 12.90
C GLU A 53 -27.13 -6.53 14.34
N LEU A 54 -26.57 -7.30 15.30
CA LEU A 54 -26.91 -7.22 16.72
C LEU A 54 -26.07 -6.18 17.47
N CYS A 55 -24.89 -5.82 16.94
CA CYS A 55 -24.02 -4.83 17.57
C CYS A 55 -24.65 -3.43 17.54
N ILE A 56 -24.78 -2.80 18.71
CA ILE A 56 -25.32 -1.44 18.85
C ILE A 56 -24.28 -0.33 18.64
N GLY A 57 -23.02 -0.65 18.33
CA GLY A 57 -21.97 0.35 18.08
C GLY A 57 -21.35 0.99 19.33
N CYS A 58 -21.66 0.51 20.54
CA CYS A 58 -21.27 1.14 21.81
C CYS A 58 -19.76 1.20 22.11
N GLY A 59 -18.90 0.51 21.34
CA GLY A 59 -17.44 0.52 21.52
C GLY A 59 -16.90 -0.12 22.81
N ILE A 60 -17.74 -0.65 23.70
CA ILE A 60 -17.31 -1.22 24.98
C ILE A 60 -16.36 -2.42 24.79
N CYS A 61 -16.63 -3.28 23.80
CA CYS A 61 -15.77 -4.42 23.48
C CYS A 61 -14.40 -4.02 22.93
N VAL A 62 -14.27 -2.84 22.30
CA VAL A 62 -12.99 -2.25 21.88
C VAL A 62 -12.19 -1.85 23.13
N LYS A 63 -12.75 -0.96 23.96
CA LYS A 63 -12.12 -0.43 25.19
C LYS A 63 -11.81 -1.50 26.26
N LYS A 64 -12.39 -2.69 26.17
CA LYS A 64 -12.18 -3.81 27.09
C LYS A 64 -11.38 -4.96 26.47
N CYS A 65 -10.88 -4.83 25.24
CA CYS A 65 -9.98 -5.80 24.64
C CYS A 65 -8.55 -5.56 25.17
N PRO A 66 -7.92 -6.52 25.89
CA PRO A 66 -6.56 -6.32 26.40
C PRO A 66 -5.46 -6.44 25.33
N PHE A 67 -5.84 -6.57 24.05
CA PHE A 67 -4.93 -6.75 22.92
C PHE A 67 -5.25 -5.82 21.74
N ASP A 68 -6.18 -4.88 21.90
CA ASP A 68 -6.66 -3.97 20.84
C ASP A 68 -6.96 -4.69 19.51
N ALA A 69 -7.59 -5.85 19.64
CA ALA A 69 -7.85 -6.79 18.54
C ALA A 69 -9.22 -6.61 17.89
N ILE A 70 -10.07 -5.72 18.43
CA ILE A 70 -11.46 -5.51 18.01
C ILE A 70 -11.63 -4.06 17.62
N GLU A 71 -12.23 -3.80 16.47
CA GLU A 71 -12.63 -2.47 16.04
C GLU A 71 -14.11 -2.45 15.67
N ILE A 72 -14.81 -1.36 16.00
CA ILE A 72 -16.21 -1.14 15.63
C ILE A 72 -16.30 0.21 14.93
N ILE A 73 -16.78 0.21 13.69
CA ILE A 73 -16.84 1.36 12.80
C ILE A 73 -18.29 1.57 12.40
N ASN A 74 -18.82 2.77 12.60
CA ASN A 74 -20.13 3.15 12.07
C ASN A 74 -19.91 3.74 10.67
N LEU A 75 -20.57 3.19 9.65
CA LEU A 75 -20.55 3.70 8.29
C LEU A 75 -21.85 4.45 7.95
N PRO A 76 -21.79 5.45 7.07
CA PRO A 76 -22.93 5.91 6.29
C PRO A 76 -23.66 4.73 5.62
N LYS A 77 -25.00 4.76 5.62
CA LYS A 77 -25.83 3.69 5.02
C LYS A 77 -25.54 3.45 3.55
N ASP A 78 -25.27 4.52 2.79
CA ASP A 78 -25.18 4.43 1.33
C ASP A 78 -23.99 3.58 0.87
N LEU A 79 -22.91 3.56 1.66
CA LEU A 79 -21.75 2.71 1.40
C LEU A 79 -22.05 1.20 1.55
N GLU A 80 -23.08 0.80 2.29
CA GLU A 80 -23.43 -0.62 2.40
C GLU A 80 -23.89 -1.20 1.07
N LYS A 81 -24.67 -0.41 0.30
CA LYS A 81 -25.10 -0.75 -1.06
C LYS A 81 -23.91 -0.86 -2.03
N ASP A 82 -22.86 -0.07 -1.81
CA ASP A 82 -21.68 -0.04 -2.66
C ASP A 82 -20.65 -1.16 -2.34
N THR A 83 -21.00 -2.15 -1.51
CA THR A 83 -20.08 -3.21 -1.10
C THR A 83 -19.70 -4.10 -2.30
N THR A 84 -18.42 -4.11 -2.67
CA THR A 84 -17.89 -4.91 -3.80
C THR A 84 -17.42 -6.30 -3.35
N HIS A 85 -16.62 -6.37 -2.29
CA HIS A 85 -16.01 -7.63 -1.85
C HIS A 85 -15.74 -7.64 -0.34
N ARG A 86 -15.80 -8.83 0.27
CA ARG A 86 -15.45 -9.07 1.67
C ARG A 86 -14.87 -10.47 1.85
N TYR A 87 -13.71 -10.58 2.49
CA TYR A 87 -13.01 -11.86 2.62
C TYR A 87 -13.66 -12.85 3.61
N GLY A 88 -14.45 -12.37 4.58
CA GLY A 88 -14.95 -13.19 5.68
C GLY A 88 -15.70 -12.41 6.75
N PRO A 89 -16.18 -13.09 7.81
CA PRO A 89 -16.79 -12.43 8.95
C PRO A 89 -15.74 -11.63 9.71
N ASN A 90 -16.05 -10.38 10.02
CA ASN A 90 -15.16 -9.47 10.75
C ASN A 90 -13.77 -9.23 10.11
N THR A 91 -13.65 -9.43 8.80
CA THR A 91 -12.47 -9.06 8.00
C THR A 91 -12.77 -7.92 7.02
N PHE A 92 -11.71 -7.45 6.34
CA PHE A 92 -11.71 -6.33 5.39
C PHE A 92 -12.88 -6.36 4.38
N LYS A 93 -13.51 -5.20 4.20
CA LYS A 93 -14.59 -4.96 3.21
C LYS A 93 -14.18 -3.85 2.23
N LEU A 94 -14.27 -4.12 0.92
CA LEU A 94 -14.05 -3.15 -0.16
C LEU A 94 -15.39 -2.61 -0.66
N HIS A 95 -15.47 -1.30 -0.81
CA HIS A 95 -16.61 -0.56 -1.34
C HIS A 95 -16.22 0.20 -2.61
N ARG A 96 -17.08 0.14 -3.62
CA ARG A 96 -16.86 0.65 -4.99
C ARG A 96 -15.63 0.03 -5.68
N LEU A 97 -15.49 0.36 -6.96
CA LEU A 97 -14.31 0.06 -7.77
C LEU A 97 -13.89 1.29 -8.56
N PRO A 98 -12.60 1.42 -8.92
CA PRO A 98 -12.16 2.45 -9.83
C PRO A 98 -12.67 2.18 -11.25
N VAL A 99 -12.90 3.25 -12.01
CA VAL A 99 -13.43 3.18 -13.39
C VAL A 99 -12.32 3.51 -14.39
N PRO A 100 -11.62 2.51 -14.95
CA PRO A 100 -10.58 2.76 -15.94
C PRO A 100 -11.19 3.21 -17.28
N ARG A 101 -10.52 4.16 -17.94
CA ARG A 101 -10.93 4.72 -19.23
C ARG A 101 -9.91 4.37 -20.32
N PRO A 102 -10.34 4.11 -21.56
CA PRO A 102 -9.43 3.73 -22.64
C PRO A 102 -8.58 4.92 -23.07
N GLY A 103 -7.33 4.68 -23.45
CA GLY A 103 -6.40 5.73 -23.87
C GLY A 103 -6.00 6.69 -22.74
N GLN A 104 -6.24 6.33 -21.48
CA GLN A 104 -5.89 7.13 -20.29
C GLN A 104 -5.24 6.26 -19.22
N VAL A 105 -4.34 6.86 -18.43
CA VAL A 105 -3.73 6.24 -17.25
C VAL A 105 -4.55 6.59 -16.01
N LEU A 106 -5.15 5.59 -15.36
CA LEU A 106 -5.85 5.76 -14.08
C LEU A 106 -4.90 5.48 -12.91
N GLY A 107 -4.60 6.53 -12.15
CA GLY A 107 -3.85 6.46 -10.90
C GLY A 107 -4.72 6.09 -9.70
N LEU A 108 -4.20 5.25 -8.81
CA LEU A 108 -4.83 4.85 -7.56
C LEU A 108 -3.91 5.16 -6.38
N VAL A 109 -4.38 6.03 -5.49
CA VAL A 109 -3.65 6.47 -4.30
C VAL A 109 -4.43 6.16 -3.03
N GLY A 110 -3.75 5.72 -1.98
CA GLY A 110 -4.40 5.37 -0.71
C GLY A 110 -3.44 4.68 0.25
N THR A 111 -3.78 4.64 1.54
CA THR A 111 -2.97 4.01 2.58
C THR A 111 -2.80 2.49 2.36
N ASN A 112 -1.86 1.87 3.06
CA ASN A 112 -1.68 0.42 2.98
C ASN A 112 -2.82 -0.32 3.67
N GLY A 113 -3.16 -1.52 3.18
CA GLY A 113 -4.30 -2.28 3.68
C GLY A 113 -5.69 -1.70 3.35
N ILE A 114 -5.79 -0.67 2.50
CA ILE A 114 -7.07 -0.04 2.09
C ILE A 114 -7.74 -0.72 0.88
N GLY A 115 -7.16 -1.81 0.36
CA GLY A 115 -7.77 -2.60 -0.72
C GLY A 115 -7.36 -2.25 -2.16
N LYS A 116 -6.34 -1.41 -2.38
CA LYS A 116 -5.82 -1.09 -3.74
C LYS A 116 -5.56 -2.36 -4.59
N SER A 117 -4.72 -3.26 -4.09
CA SER A 117 -4.42 -4.55 -4.72
C SER A 117 -5.63 -5.51 -4.77
N THR A 118 -6.64 -5.31 -3.93
CA THR A 118 -7.92 -6.06 -4.00
C THR A 118 -8.73 -5.57 -5.19
N ALA A 119 -8.85 -4.25 -5.38
CA ALA A 119 -9.51 -3.65 -6.54
C ALA A 119 -8.85 -4.08 -7.86
N LEU A 120 -7.51 -4.08 -7.93
CA LEU A 120 -6.77 -4.60 -9.11
C LEU A 120 -7.09 -6.07 -9.41
N LYS A 121 -7.11 -6.93 -8.39
CA LYS A 121 -7.45 -8.35 -8.57
C LYS A 121 -8.89 -8.56 -9.06
N VAL A 122 -9.82 -7.70 -8.63
CA VAL A 122 -11.22 -7.73 -9.11
C VAL A 122 -11.31 -7.23 -10.55
N LEU A 123 -10.70 -6.09 -10.88
CA LEU A 123 -10.71 -5.52 -12.23
C LEU A 123 -10.02 -6.42 -13.26
N ALA A 124 -9.04 -7.23 -12.85
CA ALA A 124 -8.34 -8.20 -13.71
C ALA A 124 -8.98 -9.59 -13.72
N GLY A 125 -10.20 -9.77 -13.19
CA GLY A 125 -10.91 -11.05 -13.17
C GLY A 125 -10.34 -12.13 -12.24
N LYS A 126 -9.17 -11.91 -11.62
CA LYS A 126 -8.48 -12.88 -10.74
C LYS A 126 -9.17 -13.07 -9.38
N LEU A 127 -10.04 -12.15 -8.98
CA LEU A 127 -10.84 -12.24 -7.75
C LEU A 127 -12.30 -11.92 -8.05
N LYS A 128 -13.18 -12.92 -7.92
CA LYS A 128 -14.62 -12.76 -8.06
C LYS A 128 -15.16 -11.80 -6.95
N PRO A 129 -15.85 -10.70 -7.29
CA PRO A 129 -16.53 -9.88 -6.29
C PRO A 129 -17.65 -10.70 -5.65
N ASN A 130 -17.86 -10.53 -4.34
CA ASN A 130 -18.85 -11.32 -3.59
C ASN A 130 -19.88 -10.47 -2.84
N LEU A 131 -19.87 -9.15 -3.08
CA LEU A 131 -20.94 -8.24 -2.66
C LEU A 131 -21.20 -8.25 -1.15
N GLY A 132 -20.15 -8.51 -0.37
CA GLY A 132 -20.22 -8.61 1.09
C GLY A 132 -20.68 -9.97 1.64
N ARG A 133 -21.12 -10.90 0.78
CA ARG A 133 -21.54 -12.25 1.15
C ARG A 133 -20.34 -13.19 1.05
N PHE A 134 -19.91 -13.75 2.18
CA PHE A 134 -18.66 -14.55 2.27
C PHE A 134 -18.86 -15.99 2.76
N LYS A 135 -19.99 -16.31 3.41
CA LYS A 135 -20.33 -17.70 3.81
C LYS A 135 -20.86 -18.48 2.62
N ASN A 136 -21.93 -17.94 2.04
CA ASN A 136 -22.42 -18.29 0.73
C ASN A 136 -21.99 -17.12 -0.15
N PRO A 137 -20.77 -17.12 -0.74
CA PRO A 137 -20.45 -16.16 -1.78
C PRO A 137 -21.52 -16.28 -2.85
N PRO A 138 -22.06 -15.15 -3.34
CA PRO A 138 -23.19 -15.21 -4.23
C PRO A 138 -22.73 -15.94 -5.50
N ASP A 139 -23.53 -16.92 -5.93
CA ASP A 139 -23.18 -17.60 -7.17
C ASP A 139 -23.22 -16.59 -8.33
N TRP A 140 -22.64 -16.95 -9.47
CA TRP A 140 -22.64 -16.04 -10.62
C TRP A 140 -24.04 -15.56 -10.97
N GLN A 141 -25.07 -16.40 -10.86
CA GLN A 141 -26.47 -16.00 -10.99
C GLN A 141 -26.88 -14.89 -10.00
N GLU A 142 -26.51 -14.99 -8.73
CA GLU A 142 -26.90 -14.01 -7.70
C GLU A 142 -26.09 -12.70 -7.80
N ILE A 143 -24.85 -12.79 -8.28
CA ILE A 143 -24.03 -11.65 -8.72
C ILE A 143 -24.64 -11.00 -9.96
N LEU A 144 -25.09 -11.77 -10.94
CA LEU A 144 -25.76 -11.29 -12.15
C LEU A 144 -27.11 -10.62 -11.83
N THR A 145 -27.90 -11.18 -10.92
CA THR A 145 -29.15 -10.57 -10.43
C THR A 145 -28.90 -9.24 -9.72
N TYR A 146 -27.73 -9.07 -9.10
CA TYR A 146 -27.26 -7.77 -8.61
C TYR A 146 -26.78 -6.87 -9.75
N PHE A 147 -25.97 -7.38 -10.70
CA PHE A 147 -25.45 -6.64 -11.87
C PHE A 147 -26.45 -6.44 -13.03
N ARG A 148 -27.71 -6.79 -12.75
CA ARG A 148 -28.88 -6.79 -13.62
C ARG A 148 -28.93 -5.52 -14.49
N GLY A 149 -29.09 -5.56 -15.81
CA GLY A 149 -29.48 -4.39 -16.64
C GLY A 149 -28.40 -3.43 -17.13
N SER A 150 -27.17 -3.89 -17.18
CA SER A 150 -26.07 -3.20 -17.84
C SER A 150 -25.42 -4.13 -18.85
N GLU A 151 -24.66 -3.59 -19.79
CA GLU A 151 -23.77 -4.40 -20.64
C GLU A 151 -22.80 -5.32 -19.83
N LEU A 152 -22.60 -5.09 -18.51
CA LEU A 152 -21.91 -6.03 -17.59
C LEU A 152 -22.54 -7.42 -17.54
N GLN A 153 -23.82 -7.53 -17.88
CA GLN A 153 -24.52 -8.79 -17.98
C GLN A 153 -23.91 -9.66 -19.07
N ASN A 154 -23.78 -9.12 -20.29
CA ASN A 154 -23.15 -9.81 -21.42
C ASN A 154 -21.70 -10.20 -21.07
N TYR A 155 -20.99 -9.34 -20.33
CA TYR A 155 -19.70 -9.65 -19.73
C TYR A 155 -19.77 -10.91 -18.86
N PHE A 156 -20.43 -10.89 -17.71
CA PHE A 156 -20.43 -12.04 -16.80
C PHE A 156 -21.03 -13.32 -17.42
N THR A 157 -21.88 -13.21 -18.45
CA THR A 157 -22.35 -14.33 -19.29
C THR A 157 -21.21 -15.02 -20.04
N ARG A 158 -20.32 -14.27 -20.70
CA ARG A 158 -19.24 -14.85 -21.53
C ARG A 158 -18.12 -15.49 -20.69
N ILE A 159 -17.80 -14.92 -19.51
CA ILE A 159 -16.89 -15.56 -18.53
C ILE A 159 -17.45 -16.91 -18.03
N LEU A 160 -18.77 -17.05 -17.98
CA LEU A 160 -19.47 -18.29 -17.66
C LEU A 160 -19.48 -19.26 -18.86
N GLU A 161 -19.62 -18.76 -20.08
CA GLU A 161 -19.65 -19.58 -21.31
C GLU A 161 -18.31 -20.29 -21.56
N ASP A 162 -17.17 -19.61 -21.37
CA ASP A 162 -15.83 -20.22 -21.38
C ASP A 162 -15.61 -21.24 -20.21
N ASN A 163 -16.59 -21.40 -19.31
CA ASN A 163 -16.55 -22.34 -18.17
C ASN A 163 -17.87 -23.14 -17.99
N LEU A 164 -18.64 -23.38 -19.06
CA LEU A 164 -20.00 -23.93 -18.94
C LEU A 164 -20.08 -25.41 -18.51
N LYS A 165 -20.83 -25.65 -17.42
CA LYS A 165 -21.71 -26.83 -17.25
C LYS A 165 -23.12 -26.44 -16.75
N ASN A 166 -23.77 -25.61 -17.58
CA ASN A 166 -25.21 -25.42 -17.81
C ASN A 166 -26.13 -24.62 -16.83
N PRO A 167 -27.17 -23.93 -17.38
CA PRO A 167 -27.91 -22.80 -16.76
C PRO A 167 -29.39 -23.22 -16.47
N PRO A 168 -30.51 -22.41 -16.45
CA PRO A 168 -30.81 -21.00 -16.79
C PRO A 168 -31.21 -20.16 -15.52
N ASP A 169 -31.80 -18.95 -15.54
CA ASP A 169 -32.39 -18.11 -16.60
C ASP A 169 -32.13 -16.59 -16.40
N TRP A 170 -32.54 -15.75 -17.36
CA TRP A 170 -31.75 -14.58 -17.79
C TRP A 170 -32.47 -13.23 -17.98
N GLN A 171 -33.79 -13.14 -17.82
CA GLN A 171 -34.49 -11.84 -17.94
C GLN A 171 -34.21 -10.90 -16.73
N GLU A 172 -33.54 -11.43 -15.70
CA GLU A 172 -33.93 -11.15 -14.32
C GLU A 172 -32.87 -10.55 -13.37
N ILE A 173 -31.70 -10.01 -13.69
CA ILE A 173 -30.82 -9.88 -14.86
C ILE A 173 -30.90 -8.69 -15.88
N LEU A 174 -32.02 -8.01 -16.24
CA LEU A 174 -31.98 -6.82 -17.18
C LEU A 174 -32.37 -5.37 -16.72
N THR A 175 -32.27 -4.97 -15.43
CA THR A 175 -32.94 -3.74 -14.89
C THR A 175 -32.20 -2.78 -13.89
N TYR A 176 -31.06 -3.10 -13.27
CA TYR A 176 -30.46 -2.41 -12.09
C TYR A 176 -29.21 -1.50 -12.35
N PHE A 177 -28.17 -1.93 -13.09
CA PHE A 177 -26.94 -1.15 -13.38
C PHE A 177 -27.03 -0.22 -14.61
N ARG A 178 -28.25 -0.01 -15.12
CA ARG A 178 -28.54 0.66 -16.38
C ARG A 178 -28.00 2.10 -16.42
N GLY A 179 -26.90 2.33 -17.16
CA GLY A 179 -26.39 3.68 -17.47
C GLY A 179 -25.20 4.18 -16.63
N SER A 180 -24.25 3.30 -16.28
CA SER A 180 -23.01 3.68 -15.55
C SER A 180 -21.76 3.56 -16.44
N GLU A 181 -20.64 4.25 -16.16
CA GLU A 181 -19.42 4.11 -16.99
C GLU A 181 -18.71 2.76 -16.87
N LEU A 182 -18.81 2.09 -15.71
CA LEU A 182 -18.23 0.75 -15.51
C LEU A 182 -18.80 -0.28 -16.47
N GLN A 183 -20.07 -0.10 -16.85
CA GLN A 183 -20.78 -0.87 -17.88
C GLN A 183 -19.89 -1.08 -19.12
N ASN A 184 -19.49 0.02 -19.74
CA ASN A 184 -18.79 0.01 -21.03
C ASN A 184 -17.38 -0.60 -20.91
N TYR A 185 -16.70 -0.40 -19.76
CA TYR A 185 -15.36 -0.94 -19.54
C TYR A 185 -15.35 -2.47 -19.59
N PHE A 186 -16.10 -3.09 -18.68
CA PHE A 186 -16.17 -4.54 -18.60
C PHE A 186 -16.75 -5.14 -19.88
N THR A 187 -17.74 -4.51 -20.50
CA THR A 187 -18.32 -4.99 -21.77
C THR A 187 -17.27 -5.17 -22.84
N ARG A 188 -16.36 -4.20 -23.01
CA ARG A 188 -15.25 -4.35 -23.96
C ARG A 188 -14.32 -5.50 -23.57
N ILE A 189 -14.10 -5.77 -22.28
CA ILE A 189 -13.33 -6.94 -21.83
C ILE A 189 -13.88 -8.26 -22.39
N LEU A 190 -15.18 -8.42 -22.63
CA LEU A 190 -15.73 -9.69 -23.12
C LEU A 190 -16.49 -9.65 -24.44
N GLU A 191 -16.75 -8.48 -25.00
CA GLU A 191 -17.04 -8.37 -26.44
C GLU A 191 -15.76 -8.54 -27.26
N ASP A 192 -14.64 -7.95 -26.81
CA ASP A 192 -13.34 -7.97 -27.50
C ASP A 192 -12.33 -8.99 -26.92
N ASN A 193 -12.70 -9.73 -25.86
CA ASN A 193 -11.89 -10.74 -25.17
C ASN A 193 -10.50 -10.22 -24.68
N LEU A 194 -10.51 -9.04 -24.03
CA LEU A 194 -9.32 -8.26 -23.70
C LEU A 194 -8.38 -8.98 -22.71
N LYS A 195 -7.10 -9.09 -23.10
CA LYS A 195 -6.06 -9.69 -22.28
C LYS A 195 -5.62 -8.73 -21.18
N ALA A 196 -5.68 -9.18 -19.93
CA ALA A 196 -5.28 -8.40 -18.76
C ALA A 196 -3.96 -8.90 -18.15
N ILE A 197 -2.97 -8.00 -18.05
CA ILE A 197 -1.64 -8.29 -17.49
C ILE A 197 -1.41 -7.42 -16.25
N ILE A 198 -0.84 -8.02 -15.20
CA ILE A 198 -0.61 -7.38 -13.90
C ILE A 198 0.86 -7.53 -13.48
N LYS A 199 1.55 -6.42 -13.19
CA LYS A 199 2.76 -6.42 -12.36
C LYS A 199 2.33 -6.52 -10.89
N PRO A 200 2.70 -7.59 -10.14
CA PRO A 200 2.32 -7.75 -8.74
C PRO A 200 3.12 -6.81 -7.82
N GLN A 201 2.52 -6.45 -6.67
CA GLN A 201 3.15 -5.58 -5.67
C GLN A 201 4.52 -6.14 -5.21
N TYR A 202 4.50 -7.34 -4.62
CA TYR A 202 5.69 -8.04 -4.13
C TYR A 202 6.45 -8.72 -5.26
N VAL A 203 7.66 -8.23 -5.54
CA VAL A 203 8.54 -8.81 -6.57
C VAL A 203 9.33 -10.02 -6.09
N ASP A 204 9.53 -10.18 -4.78
CA ASP A 204 10.33 -11.28 -4.17
C ASP A 204 9.75 -12.68 -4.40
N HIS A 205 8.51 -12.75 -4.92
CA HIS A 205 7.86 -13.99 -5.32
C HIS A 205 8.09 -14.35 -6.80
N ILE A 206 8.54 -13.40 -7.63
CA ILE A 206 8.79 -13.61 -9.06
C ILE A 206 9.87 -14.68 -9.28
N PRO A 207 11.04 -14.69 -8.58
CA PRO A 207 12.06 -15.73 -8.73
C PRO A 207 11.63 -17.13 -8.30
N LYS A 208 10.50 -17.27 -7.59
CA LYS A 208 9.92 -18.57 -7.22
C LYS A 208 9.03 -19.12 -8.34
N ALA A 209 8.38 -18.24 -9.11
CA ALA A 209 7.46 -18.58 -10.19
C ALA A 209 8.12 -18.60 -11.58
N VAL A 210 9.21 -17.85 -11.76
CA VAL A 210 9.93 -17.71 -13.03
C VAL A 210 11.38 -18.17 -12.84
N GLN A 211 11.77 -19.20 -13.57
CA GLN A 211 13.15 -19.71 -13.61
C GLN A 211 13.81 -19.36 -14.94
N GLY A 212 15.12 -19.20 -14.92
CA GLY A 212 15.95 -18.94 -16.09
C GLY A 212 16.58 -17.55 -16.13
N ASN A 213 17.13 -17.24 -17.29
CA ASN A 213 17.91 -16.04 -17.59
C ASN A 213 17.01 -14.87 -18.04
N VAL A 214 17.36 -13.64 -17.66
CA VAL A 214 16.57 -12.43 -17.94
C VAL A 214 16.30 -12.24 -19.44
N GLY A 215 17.33 -12.37 -20.28
CA GLY A 215 17.23 -12.24 -21.73
C GLY A 215 16.28 -13.28 -22.33
N GLN A 216 16.41 -14.54 -21.92
CA GLN A 216 15.58 -15.67 -22.39
C GLN A 216 14.11 -15.50 -22.01
N VAL A 217 13.82 -15.09 -20.76
CA VAL A 217 12.43 -14.88 -20.32
C VAL A 217 11.78 -13.71 -21.07
N LEU A 218 12.55 -12.65 -21.36
CA LEU A 218 12.05 -11.54 -22.18
C LEU A 218 11.80 -11.98 -23.63
N ASP A 219 12.67 -12.78 -24.25
CA ASP A 219 12.43 -13.32 -25.61
C ASP A 219 11.17 -14.19 -25.67
N GLN A 220 10.94 -15.04 -24.65
CA GLN A 220 9.74 -15.88 -24.57
C GLN A 220 8.45 -15.10 -24.31
N LYS A 221 8.53 -13.83 -23.93
CA LYS A 221 7.39 -12.97 -23.58
C LYS A 221 7.22 -11.77 -24.52
N ASP A 222 8.15 -11.55 -25.45
CA ASP A 222 8.05 -10.44 -26.40
C ASP A 222 7.08 -10.77 -27.54
N GLU A 223 5.86 -10.27 -27.35
CA GLU A 223 4.78 -10.34 -28.34
C GLU A 223 4.68 -9.04 -29.16
N ARG A 224 5.53 -8.05 -28.87
CA ARG A 224 5.48 -6.69 -29.44
C ARG A 224 6.73 -6.32 -30.26
N GLY A 225 7.82 -7.06 -30.12
CA GLY A 225 9.11 -6.79 -30.76
C GLY A 225 9.89 -5.61 -30.14
N VAL A 226 9.58 -5.24 -28.89
CA VAL A 226 10.12 -4.03 -28.21
C VAL A 226 11.13 -4.33 -27.12
N LYS A 227 11.56 -5.60 -26.95
CA LYS A 227 12.57 -6.00 -25.94
C LYS A 227 13.81 -5.10 -25.96
N ALA A 228 14.37 -4.79 -27.14
CA ALA A 228 15.62 -4.05 -27.26
C ALA A 228 15.52 -2.61 -26.70
N GLU A 229 14.42 -1.91 -27.01
CA GLU A 229 14.13 -0.56 -26.51
C GLU A 229 13.91 -0.59 -24.99
N LEU A 230 13.05 -1.50 -24.50
CA LEU A 230 12.76 -1.65 -23.08
C LEU A 230 14.00 -2.02 -22.24
N CYS A 231 14.92 -2.82 -22.78
CA CYS A 231 16.17 -3.16 -22.09
C CYS A 231 17.14 -1.96 -21.97
N VAL A 232 17.07 -0.99 -22.89
CA VAL A 232 17.83 0.27 -22.80
C VAL A 232 17.17 1.22 -21.79
N ASP A 233 15.86 1.41 -21.90
CA ASP A 233 15.11 2.33 -21.02
C ASP A 233 15.16 1.90 -19.55
N LEU A 234 14.93 0.61 -19.29
CA LEU A 234 14.93 0.03 -17.95
C LEU A 234 16.32 -0.42 -17.47
N GLU A 235 17.37 -0.10 -18.22
CA GLU A 235 18.79 -0.35 -17.85
C GLU A 235 19.04 -1.85 -17.54
N LEU A 236 18.43 -2.74 -18.34
CA LEU A 236 18.50 -4.19 -18.17
C LEU A 236 19.63 -4.86 -18.98
N ASN A 237 20.25 -4.14 -19.92
CA ASN A 237 21.36 -4.68 -20.72
C ASN A 237 22.52 -5.24 -19.87
N GLN A 238 22.78 -4.68 -18.68
CA GLN A 238 23.84 -5.13 -17.77
C GLN A 238 23.49 -6.41 -16.99
N VAL A 239 22.21 -6.81 -16.99
CA VAL A 239 21.69 -7.97 -16.24
C VAL A 239 21.04 -9.01 -17.15
N ILE A 240 21.10 -8.83 -18.47
CA ILE A 240 20.44 -9.69 -19.44
C ILE A 240 20.93 -11.14 -19.36
N ASP A 241 22.22 -11.33 -19.03
CA ASP A 241 22.85 -12.65 -18.89
C ASP A 241 22.69 -13.28 -17.49
N ARG A 242 22.09 -12.57 -16.53
CA ARG A 242 21.91 -13.05 -15.15
C ARG A 242 20.62 -13.86 -15.00
N ASN A 243 20.57 -14.75 -14.00
CA ASN A 243 19.33 -15.43 -13.66
C ASN A 243 18.38 -14.49 -12.90
N VAL A 244 17.07 -14.69 -13.06
CA VAL A 244 16.04 -13.90 -12.37
C VAL A 244 16.17 -13.96 -10.84
N GLY A 245 16.69 -15.07 -10.29
CA GLY A 245 16.95 -15.24 -8.86
C GLY A 245 18.17 -14.51 -8.30
N ASP A 246 19.09 -14.06 -9.16
CA ASP A 246 20.30 -13.34 -8.73
C ASP A 246 20.09 -11.81 -8.69
N LEU A 247 18.93 -11.32 -9.15
CA LEU A 247 18.63 -9.90 -9.27
C LEU A 247 18.37 -9.25 -7.90
N SER A 248 18.91 -8.05 -7.70
CA SER A 248 18.51 -7.16 -6.61
C SER A 248 17.06 -6.69 -6.78
N GLY A 249 16.40 -6.26 -5.70
CA GLY A 249 15.00 -5.83 -5.73
C GLY A 249 14.71 -4.72 -6.78
N GLY A 250 15.64 -3.79 -6.99
CA GLY A 250 15.53 -2.77 -8.04
C GLY A 250 15.66 -3.33 -9.47
N GLU A 251 16.60 -4.25 -9.71
CA GLU A 251 16.75 -4.94 -11.00
C GLU A 251 15.52 -5.82 -11.30
N LEU A 252 15.04 -6.55 -10.30
CA LEU A 252 13.87 -7.43 -10.36
C LEU A 252 12.57 -6.64 -10.61
N GLN A 253 12.45 -5.45 -10.02
CA GLN A 253 11.36 -4.52 -10.29
C GLN A 253 11.38 -4.02 -11.74
N ARG A 254 12.55 -3.59 -12.26
CA ARG A 254 12.69 -3.16 -13.66
C ARG A 254 12.42 -4.31 -14.63
N PHE A 255 12.88 -5.52 -14.32
CA PHE A 255 12.55 -6.74 -15.05
C PHE A 255 11.04 -7.04 -15.04
N ALA A 256 10.37 -6.93 -13.89
CA ALA A 256 8.92 -7.16 -13.80
C ALA A 256 8.11 -6.17 -14.66
N ILE A 257 8.54 -4.90 -14.73
CA ILE A 257 7.94 -3.89 -15.61
C ILE A 257 8.20 -4.25 -17.08
N ALA A 258 9.43 -4.64 -17.44
CA ALA A 258 9.78 -5.06 -18.80
C ALA A 258 8.93 -6.27 -19.25
N VAL A 259 8.81 -7.31 -18.43
CA VAL A 259 8.01 -8.52 -18.72
C VAL A 259 6.53 -8.18 -18.99
N VAL A 260 5.96 -7.20 -18.27
CA VAL A 260 4.58 -6.74 -18.55
C VAL A 260 4.52 -5.90 -19.82
N ALA A 261 5.52 -5.05 -20.07
CA ALA A 261 5.55 -4.15 -21.22
C ALA A 261 5.84 -4.84 -22.56
N VAL A 262 6.60 -5.94 -22.61
CA VAL A 262 6.89 -6.70 -23.85
C VAL A 262 5.68 -7.49 -24.38
N GLN A 263 4.72 -7.82 -23.51
CA GLN A 263 3.53 -8.58 -23.91
C GLN A 263 2.47 -7.67 -24.58
N ASN A 264 1.73 -8.20 -25.55
CA ASN A 264 0.59 -7.52 -26.14
C ASN A 264 -0.66 -7.82 -25.30
N ALA A 265 -1.27 -6.75 -24.79
CA ALA A 265 -2.47 -6.78 -23.97
C ALA A 265 -3.21 -5.45 -24.05
N GLU A 266 -4.51 -5.47 -23.83
CA GLU A 266 -5.34 -4.28 -23.86
C GLU A 266 -5.52 -3.69 -22.46
N ILE A 267 -5.24 -4.46 -21.40
CA ILE A 267 -5.29 -3.97 -20.02
C ILE A 267 -3.95 -4.23 -19.33
N PHE A 268 -3.29 -3.14 -18.91
CA PHE A 268 -2.06 -3.18 -18.14
C PHE A 268 -2.31 -2.65 -16.73
N MET A 269 -1.94 -3.42 -15.71
CA MET A 269 -2.06 -3.02 -14.31
C MET A 269 -0.70 -3.07 -13.62
N PHE A 270 -0.31 -1.98 -12.97
CA PHE A 270 0.94 -1.88 -12.23
C PHE A 270 0.65 -1.64 -10.75
N ASP A 271 0.90 -2.67 -9.92
CA ASP A 271 0.82 -2.54 -8.47
C ASP A 271 2.21 -2.11 -7.94
N GLU A 272 2.34 -0.83 -7.56
CA GLU A 272 3.57 -0.18 -7.11
C GLU A 272 4.78 -0.39 -8.05
N PRO A 273 4.82 0.26 -9.23
CA PRO A 273 5.98 0.22 -10.14
C PRO A 273 7.19 1.05 -9.68
N SER A 274 7.06 2.04 -8.80
CA SER A 274 8.20 2.87 -8.32
C SER A 274 9.01 2.27 -7.16
N SER A 275 8.48 1.24 -6.50
CA SER A 275 9.09 0.60 -5.32
C SER A 275 10.50 0.05 -5.65
N TYR A 276 11.44 0.22 -4.71
CA TYR A 276 12.87 -0.09 -4.84
C TYR A 276 13.68 0.67 -5.91
N LEU A 277 13.05 1.52 -6.74
CA LEU A 277 13.75 2.30 -7.77
C LEU A 277 14.31 3.63 -7.26
N ASP A 278 15.44 4.06 -7.83
CA ASP A 278 15.99 5.41 -7.65
C ASP A 278 15.21 6.48 -8.45
N VAL A 279 15.55 7.76 -8.26
CA VAL A 279 14.85 8.90 -8.91
C VAL A 279 14.82 8.78 -10.44
N LYS A 280 15.95 8.45 -11.06
CA LYS A 280 16.11 8.37 -12.51
C LYS A 280 15.35 7.15 -13.05
N GLN A 281 15.48 6.02 -12.37
CA GLN A 281 14.80 4.78 -12.72
C GLN A 281 13.28 4.87 -12.58
N ARG A 282 12.75 5.61 -11.60
CA ARG A 282 11.30 5.90 -11.49
C ARG A 282 10.77 6.65 -12.70
N LEU A 283 11.47 7.70 -13.14
CA LEU A 283 11.06 8.49 -14.30
C LEU A 283 11.08 7.66 -15.59
N LYS A 284 12.13 6.84 -15.80
CA LYS A 284 12.22 5.91 -16.94
C LYS A 284 11.13 4.82 -16.90
N ALA A 285 10.91 4.21 -15.73
CA ALA A 285 9.82 3.26 -15.54
C ALA A 285 8.45 3.89 -15.82
N ALA A 286 8.26 5.15 -15.41
CA ALA A 286 7.03 5.88 -15.68
C ALA A 286 6.84 6.23 -17.17
N GLN A 287 7.92 6.60 -17.87
CA GLN A 287 7.92 6.76 -19.33
C GLN A 287 7.51 5.46 -20.05
N VAL A 288 8.07 4.33 -19.64
CA VAL A 288 7.70 3.00 -20.17
C VAL A 288 6.23 2.66 -19.89
N VAL A 289 5.71 2.93 -18.69
CA VAL A 289 4.27 2.70 -18.40
C VAL A 289 3.38 3.60 -19.26
N ARG A 290 3.76 4.86 -19.50
CA ARG A 290 3.03 5.76 -20.42
C ARG A 290 3.16 5.36 -21.89
N SER A 291 4.23 4.68 -22.33
CA SER A 291 4.36 4.20 -23.72
C SER A 291 3.47 2.99 -24.05
N LEU A 292 2.83 2.39 -23.04
CA LEU A 292 1.78 1.36 -23.23
C LEU A 292 0.43 1.95 -23.64
N LEU A 293 0.28 3.28 -23.58
CA LEU A 293 -0.96 3.99 -23.84
C LEU A 293 -1.31 3.99 -25.33
N ARG A 294 -2.34 3.21 -25.68
CA ARG A 294 -2.97 3.11 -27.00
C ARG A 294 -4.44 3.55 -26.90
N PRO A 295 -5.08 4.02 -27.99
CA PRO A 295 -6.45 4.54 -27.94
C PRO A 295 -7.51 3.58 -27.34
N ASN A 296 -7.28 2.26 -27.44
CA ASN A 296 -8.15 1.22 -26.87
C ASN A 296 -7.55 0.48 -25.66
N SER A 297 -6.35 0.85 -25.18
CA SER A 297 -5.77 0.22 -23.99
C SER A 297 -6.19 0.90 -22.71
N TYR A 298 -6.26 0.14 -21.62
CA TYR A 298 -6.49 0.61 -20.27
C TYR A 298 -5.19 0.46 -19.46
N VAL A 299 -4.73 1.54 -18.83
CA VAL A 299 -3.55 1.49 -17.96
C VAL A 299 -3.98 1.90 -16.56
N ILE A 300 -3.75 1.02 -15.58
CA ILE A 300 -4.08 1.27 -14.16
C ILE A 300 -2.79 1.21 -13.36
N VAL A 301 -2.52 2.24 -12.57
CA VAL A 301 -1.32 2.31 -11.73
C VAL A 301 -1.73 2.52 -10.27
N VAL A 302 -1.25 1.66 -9.39
CA VAL A 302 -1.24 1.90 -7.95
C VAL A 302 0.10 2.52 -7.59
N GLU A 303 0.09 3.70 -6.97
CA GLU A 303 1.31 4.37 -6.54
C GLU A 303 1.19 4.99 -5.15
N HIS A 304 2.34 5.14 -4.52
CA HIS A 304 2.52 5.81 -3.22
C HIS A 304 3.33 7.09 -3.34
N ASP A 305 4.18 7.21 -4.37
CA ASP A 305 4.92 8.43 -4.65
C ASP A 305 4.05 9.40 -5.46
N LEU A 306 3.51 10.42 -4.79
CA LEU A 306 2.64 11.43 -5.42
C LEU A 306 3.31 12.14 -6.60
N SER A 307 4.64 12.25 -6.62
CA SER A 307 5.36 12.91 -7.73
C SER A 307 5.45 12.02 -8.96
N VAL A 308 5.57 10.71 -8.77
CA VAL A 308 5.52 9.72 -9.87
C VAL A 308 4.07 9.56 -10.36
N LEU A 309 3.11 9.56 -9.44
CA LEU A 309 1.67 9.51 -9.74
C LEU A 309 1.21 10.73 -10.58
N ASP A 310 1.70 11.93 -10.27
CA ASP A 310 1.41 13.17 -11.02
C ASP A 310 1.92 13.11 -12.47
N TYR A 311 3.10 12.53 -12.68
CA TYR A 311 3.66 12.32 -14.01
C TYR A 311 2.98 11.16 -14.78
N LEU A 312 2.61 10.09 -14.09
CA LEU A 312 2.04 8.89 -14.69
C LEU A 312 0.59 9.04 -15.13
N SER A 313 -0.24 9.64 -14.28
CA SER A 313 -1.69 9.52 -14.37
C SER A 313 -2.30 10.63 -15.23
N ASP A 314 -3.46 10.37 -15.81
CA ASP A 314 -4.34 11.40 -16.39
C ASP A 314 -5.54 11.69 -15.47
N PHE A 315 -5.97 10.68 -14.70
CA PHE A 315 -7.00 10.76 -13.65
C PHE A 315 -6.53 10.03 -12.39
N ILE A 316 -7.02 10.45 -11.22
CA ILE A 316 -6.73 9.80 -9.93
C ILE A 316 -8.03 9.44 -9.21
N CYS A 317 -8.14 8.19 -8.76
CA CYS A 317 -9.08 7.78 -7.71
C CYS A 317 -8.34 7.67 -6.37
N CYS A 318 -8.90 8.30 -5.33
CA CYS A 318 -8.41 8.15 -3.96
C CYS A 318 -9.11 6.95 -3.30
N LEU A 319 -8.37 6.18 -2.51
CA LEU A 319 -8.93 5.17 -1.62
C LEU A 319 -8.77 5.63 -0.17
N TYR A 320 -9.90 5.72 0.52
CA TYR A 320 -9.99 6.13 1.91
C TYR A 320 -10.72 5.08 2.76
N GLY A 321 -10.70 5.28 4.08
CA GLY A 321 -11.29 4.36 5.05
C GLY A 321 -10.26 3.98 6.11
N LYS A 322 -10.29 2.75 6.59
CA LYS A 322 -9.38 2.28 7.64
C LYS A 322 -8.61 1.01 7.23
N PRO A 323 -7.26 1.03 7.28
CA PRO A 323 -6.41 -0.12 6.95
C PRO A 323 -6.87 -1.44 7.57
N ALA A 324 -6.90 -2.51 6.77
CA ALA A 324 -7.35 -3.86 7.13
C ALA A 324 -8.83 -3.98 7.60
N ALA A 325 -9.57 -2.87 7.70
CA ALA A 325 -10.94 -2.82 8.14
C ALA A 325 -11.93 -2.58 6.99
N TYR A 326 -11.80 -1.44 6.30
CA TYR A 326 -12.60 -1.16 5.11
C TYR A 326 -11.91 -0.13 4.21
N GLY A 327 -12.18 -0.22 2.91
CA GLY A 327 -11.74 0.77 1.91
C GLY A 327 -12.88 1.18 1.01
N VAL A 328 -12.94 2.47 0.66
CA VAL A 328 -13.87 3.04 -0.31
C VAL A 328 -13.08 3.72 -1.41
N VAL A 329 -13.43 3.47 -2.67
CA VAL A 329 -12.87 4.17 -3.84
C VAL A 329 -13.71 5.41 -4.14
N THR A 330 -13.08 6.59 -4.25
CA THR A 330 -13.77 7.81 -4.72
C THR A 330 -14.09 7.74 -6.21
N LEU A 331 -14.95 8.65 -6.67
CA LEU A 331 -15.02 9.02 -8.09
C LEU A 331 -13.63 9.49 -8.61
N PRO A 332 -13.37 9.37 -9.92
CA PRO A 332 -12.11 9.86 -10.52
C PRO A 332 -12.06 11.39 -10.55
N PHE A 333 -10.92 11.93 -10.15
CA PHE A 333 -10.59 13.36 -10.20
C PHE A 333 -9.51 13.63 -11.24
N SER A 334 -9.34 14.89 -11.65
CA SER A 334 -8.11 15.29 -12.33
C SER A 334 -6.92 15.10 -11.38
N VAL A 335 -5.72 14.88 -11.94
CA VAL A 335 -4.50 14.57 -11.18
C VAL A 335 -4.27 15.54 -10.01
N ARG A 336 -4.27 16.86 -10.29
CA ARG A 336 -4.02 17.91 -9.29
C ARG A 336 -5.10 17.97 -8.22
N GLU A 337 -6.37 17.82 -8.60
CA GLU A 337 -7.48 17.81 -7.65
C GLU A 337 -7.43 16.57 -6.76
N GLY A 338 -7.18 15.39 -7.32
CA GLY A 338 -7.05 14.14 -6.57
C GLY A 338 -5.90 14.18 -5.55
N ILE A 339 -4.73 14.70 -5.95
CA ILE A 339 -3.59 14.90 -5.03
C ILE A 339 -3.97 15.90 -3.92
N ASN A 340 -4.59 17.03 -4.26
CA ASN A 340 -5.00 18.03 -3.27
C ASN A 340 -6.06 17.50 -2.30
N ILE A 341 -7.04 16.73 -2.78
CA ILE A 341 -8.05 16.01 -1.96
C ILE A 341 -7.36 15.02 -1.01
N PHE A 342 -6.39 14.25 -1.53
CA PHE A 342 -5.62 13.28 -0.75
C PHE A 342 -4.78 13.95 0.35
N LEU A 343 -4.19 15.11 0.07
CA LEU A 343 -3.43 15.90 1.05
C LEU A 343 -4.34 16.65 2.03
N ALA A 344 -5.50 17.15 1.59
CA ALA A 344 -6.47 17.82 2.45
C ALA A 344 -7.14 16.88 3.46
N GLY A 345 -7.28 15.59 3.14
CA GLY A 345 -7.96 14.61 3.99
C GLY A 345 -9.49 14.66 3.88
N PHE A 346 -10.02 15.37 2.88
CA PHE A 346 -11.44 15.66 2.69
C PHE A 346 -11.82 15.56 1.21
N VAL A 347 -12.91 14.83 0.93
CA VAL A 347 -13.48 14.62 -0.41
C VAL A 347 -14.72 15.52 -0.56
N PRO A 348 -14.64 16.65 -1.28
CA PRO A 348 -15.74 17.62 -1.35
C PRO A 348 -17.05 17.08 -1.95
N PRO A 349 -17.06 16.33 -3.08
CA PRO A 349 -18.31 15.82 -3.67
C PRO A 349 -19.08 14.85 -2.76
N GLU A 350 -18.38 14.17 -1.85
CA GLU A 350 -18.96 13.21 -0.91
C GLU A 350 -19.16 13.83 0.49
N ASN A 351 -18.81 15.12 0.66
CA ASN A 351 -18.76 15.85 1.93
C ASN A 351 -18.10 15.05 3.07
N LEU A 352 -17.05 14.29 2.74
CA LEU A 352 -16.49 13.27 3.63
C LEU A 352 -15.05 13.60 4.02
N ARG A 353 -14.80 13.75 5.33
CA ARG A 353 -13.46 13.84 5.91
C ARG A 353 -12.99 12.45 6.32
N PHE A 354 -11.89 11.99 5.72
CA PHE A 354 -11.27 10.69 6.05
C PHE A 354 -9.97 10.84 6.84
N ARG A 355 -9.46 12.06 7.00
CA ARG A 355 -8.38 12.39 7.94
C ARG A 355 -8.65 13.75 8.55
N ASP A 356 -8.53 13.86 9.87
CA ASP A 356 -8.81 15.09 10.60
C ASP A 356 -7.86 16.22 10.21
N GLU A 357 -6.55 15.92 10.20
CA GLU A 357 -5.49 16.83 9.82
C GLU A 357 -5.16 16.78 8.33
N SER A 358 -5.00 17.95 7.72
CA SER A 358 -4.44 18.08 6.37
C SER A 358 -2.92 17.94 6.40
N LEU A 359 -2.35 17.25 5.41
CA LEU A 359 -0.89 17.17 5.21
C LEU A 359 -0.36 18.49 4.64
N THR A 360 -0.17 19.47 5.51
CA THR A 360 0.45 20.75 5.13
C THR A 360 1.96 20.61 5.09
N PHE A 361 2.52 20.55 3.89
CA PHE A 361 3.93 20.86 3.69
C PHE A 361 4.12 22.36 3.94
N LYS A 362 4.47 22.75 5.17
CA LYS A 362 4.91 24.12 5.44
C LYS A 362 6.27 24.30 4.76
N PRO A 363 6.39 25.20 3.76
CA PRO A 363 7.69 25.56 3.23
C PRO A 363 8.44 26.33 4.32
N ALA A 364 9.51 25.74 4.84
CA ALA A 364 10.41 26.39 5.77
C ALA A 364 11.81 26.45 5.14
N ASP A 365 12.54 27.52 5.42
CA ASP A 365 13.94 27.61 5.00
C ASP A 365 14.88 26.80 5.91
N ILE A 366 14.48 26.66 7.17
CA ILE A 366 15.16 25.87 8.20
C ILE A 366 14.14 24.93 8.84
N TYR A 367 14.44 23.63 8.85
CA TYR A 367 13.71 22.61 9.60
C TYR A 367 14.44 22.31 10.92
N LEU A 368 13.70 22.20 12.01
CA LEU A 368 14.20 21.72 13.30
C LEU A 368 13.50 20.38 13.56
N ILE A 369 14.27 19.31 13.72
CA ILE A 369 13.75 17.95 13.91
C ILE A 369 14.43 17.37 15.16
N ASP A 370 13.63 17.04 16.16
CA ASP A 370 14.09 16.51 17.45
C ASP A 370 13.70 15.03 17.56
N GLU A 371 14.66 14.17 17.90
CA GLU A 371 14.56 12.70 18.00
C GLU A 371 13.66 11.99 16.94
N PRO A 372 13.89 12.15 15.63
CA PRO A 372 13.06 11.48 14.61
C PRO A 372 13.14 9.93 14.64
N SER A 373 14.12 9.33 15.32
CA SER A 373 14.20 7.89 15.61
C SER A 373 13.25 7.40 16.70
N ALA A 374 12.57 8.31 17.43
CA ALA A 374 11.63 7.96 18.49
C ALA A 374 10.51 7.03 17.99
N TYR A 375 10.28 5.94 18.72
CA TYR A 375 9.31 4.88 18.40
C TYR A 375 9.51 4.12 17.07
N LEU A 376 10.59 4.38 16.32
CA LEU A 376 10.92 3.65 15.09
C LEU A 376 11.81 2.43 15.37
N ASP A 377 11.59 1.34 14.63
CA ASP A 377 12.51 0.20 14.57
C ASP A 377 13.72 0.47 13.63
N SER A 378 14.68 -0.45 13.59
CA SER A 378 15.93 -0.27 12.83
C SER A 378 15.73 -0.16 11.30
N GLU A 379 14.69 -0.77 10.74
CA GLU A 379 14.40 -0.67 9.31
C GLU A 379 13.68 0.66 9.01
N GLN A 380 12.70 1.01 9.83
CA GLN A 380 11.97 2.27 9.76
C GLN A 380 12.89 3.49 9.91
N ARG A 381 13.88 3.45 10.82
CA ARG A 381 14.90 4.50 10.98
C ARG A 381 15.68 4.75 9.68
N ILE A 382 16.12 3.69 9.00
CA ILE A 382 16.87 3.81 7.74
C ILE A 382 15.97 4.39 6.63
N VAL A 383 14.70 3.99 6.55
CA VAL A 383 13.73 4.54 5.59
C VAL A 383 13.43 6.01 5.89
N ALA A 384 13.15 6.36 7.14
CA ALA A 384 12.92 7.74 7.57
C ALA A 384 14.14 8.64 7.28
N SER A 385 15.35 8.17 7.61
CA SER A 385 16.62 8.85 7.32
C SER A 385 16.78 9.15 5.82
N LYS A 386 16.49 8.17 4.96
CA LYS A 386 16.52 8.32 3.50
C LYS A 386 15.53 9.36 3.00
N VAL A 387 14.30 9.35 3.53
CA VAL A 387 13.25 10.31 3.14
C VAL A 387 13.63 11.73 3.58
N ILE A 388 14.03 11.91 4.85
CA ILE A 388 14.42 13.21 5.41
C ILE A 388 15.60 13.81 4.63
N LYS A 389 16.70 13.06 4.44
CA LYS A 389 17.87 13.54 3.68
C LYS A 389 17.53 13.90 2.24
N ARG A 390 16.76 13.04 1.54
CA ARG A 390 16.34 13.29 0.15
C ARG A 390 15.46 14.53 0.03
N PHE A 391 14.54 14.77 0.98
CA PHE A 391 13.70 15.96 0.99
C PHE A 391 14.52 17.24 1.18
N ILE A 392 15.39 17.29 2.19
CA ILE A 392 16.21 18.46 2.52
C ILE A 392 17.11 18.84 1.34
N LEU A 393 17.82 17.86 0.76
CA LEU A 393 18.71 18.05 -0.38
C LEU A 393 17.96 18.52 -1.63
N HIS A 394 16.81 17.90 -1.95
CA HIS A 394 16.02 18.25 -3.14
C HIS A 394 15.38 19.63 -3.03
N ALA A 395 14.85 19.97 -1.84
CA ALA A 395 14.25 21.28 -1.57
C ALA A 395 15.29 22.40 -1.37
N LYS A 396 16.60 22.06 -1.32
CA LYS A 396 17.72 22.97 -1.03
C LYS A 396 17.52 23.76 0.27
N LYS A 397 17.03 23.08 1.31
CA LYS A 397 16.74 23.68 2.63
C LYS A 397 17.81 23.28 3.65
N THR A 398 17.83 23.97 4.77
CA THR A 398 18.67 23.60 5.92
C THR A 398 17.83 22.80 6.93
N ALA A 399 18.44 21.83 7.59
CA ALA A 399 17.83 21.16 8.74
C ALA A 399 18.83 21.01 9.88
N PHE A 400 18.37 21.25 11.10
CA PHE A 400 19.03 20.81 12.32
C PHE A 400 18.29 19.58 12.83
N ILE A 401 19.04 18.50 13.07
CA ILE A 401 18.49 17.23 13.50
C ILE A 401 19.22 16.80 14.76
N VAL A 402 18.48 16.65 15.85
CA VAL A 402 18.96 16.08 17.11
C VAL A 402 18.66 14.59 17.08
N GLU A 403 19.66 13.76 17.36
CA GLU A 403 19.54 12.30 17.30
C GLU A 403 20.36 11.62 18.38
N HIS A 404 19.85 10.47 18.81
CA HIS A 404 20.52 9.55 19.72
C HIS A 404 20.88 8.22 19.04
N ASP A 405 20.32 7.94 17.85
CA ASP A 405 20.70 6.79 17.03
C ASP A 405 21.91 7.12 16.13
N PHE A 406 23.03 6.42 16.35
CA PHE A 406 24.26 6.62 15.57
C PHE A 406 24.09 6.36 14.06
N ILE A 407 23.24 5.42 13.65
CA ILE A 407 23.05 5.06 12.24
C ILE A 407 22.24 6.16 11.56
N MET A 408 21.16 6.61 12.19
CA MET A 408 20.33 7.73 11.74
C MET A 408 21.16 9.03 11.67
N ALA A 409 21.89 9.36 12.74
CA ALA A 409 22.75 10.55 12.81
C ALA A 409 23.86 10.56 11.73
N THR A 410 24.58 9.44 11.55
CA THR A 410 25.65 9.35 10.53
C THR A 410 25.10 9.35 9.11
N TYR A 411 23.90 8.83 8.87
CA TYR A 411 23.27 8.87 7.55
C TYR A 411 22.79 10.30 7.20
N LEU A 412 22.18 10.98 8.17
CA LEU A 412 21.58 12.30 7.99
C LEU A 412 22.62 13.42 7.92
N ALA A 413 23.60 13.44 8.81
CA ALA A 413 24.48 14.59 9.03
C ALA A 413 25.57 14.79 7.96
N ASP A 414 25.64 16.00 7.42
CA ASP A 414 26.80 16.47 6.63
C ASP A 414 27.83 17.20 7.52
N LYS A 415 27.36 17.80 8.64
CA LYS A 415 28.16 18.36 9.73
C LYS A 415 27.54 17.97 11.08
N VAL A 416 28.37 17.87 12.11
CA VAL A 416 27.95 17.49 13.48
C VAL A 416 28.31 18.58 14.48
N ILE A 417 27.39 18.88 15.38
CA ILE A 417 27.60 19.71 16.58
C ILE A 417 27.71 18.75 17.76
N VAL A 418 28.79 18.86 18.54
CA VAL A 418 29.01 18.05 19.74
C VAL A 418 28.78 18.92 20.97
N TYR A 419 27.91 18.46 21.87
CA TYR A 419 27.70 19.08 23.18
C TYR A 419 28.60 18.41 24.22
N GLU A 420 29.18 19.22 25.11
CA GLU A 420 30.12 18.79 26.16
C GLU A 420 29.77 19.47 27.49
N GLY A 421 30.13 18.87 28.63
CA GLY A 421 29.82 19.38 29.96
C GLY A 421 29.17 18.30 30.82
N ARG A 422 28.86 18.63 32.08
CA ARG A 422 28.25 17.66 33.01
C ARG A 422 26.72 17.77 32.99
N PRO A 423 25.99 16.65 32.80
CA PRO A 423 24.53 16.64 32.85
C PRO A 423 23.99 17.36 34.09
N SER A 424 23.00 18.23 33.89
CA SER A 424 22.37 19.05 34.94
C SER A 424 23.28 20.04 35.68
N ILE A 425 24.48 20.34 35.17
CA ILE A 425 25.41 21.32 35.76
C ILE A 425 25.84 22.36 34.71
N ASP A 426 26.44 21.92 33.61
CA ASP A 426 27.01 22.79 32.58
C ASP A 426 26.95 22.15 31.20
N CYS A 427 26.82 22.95 30.14
CA CYS A 427 26.78 22.46 28.77
C CYS A 427 27.33 23.48 27.77
N THR A 428 28.23 23.05 26.91
CA THR A 428 28.91 23.83 25.87
C THR A 428 28.67 23.19 24.52
N ALA A 429 28.08 23.94 23.58
CA ALA A 429 27.92 23.52 22.19
C ALA A 429 29.19 23.85 21.38
N ASN A 430 29.75 22.87 20.68
CA ASN A 430 30.88 23.09 19.78
C ASN A 430 30.45 23.71 18.44
N ALA A 431 31.37 24.39 17.76
CA ALA A 431 31.15 24.81 16.37
C ALA A 431 30.92 23.59 15.45
N PRO A 432 30.09 23.69 14.38
CA PRO A 432 29.79 22.57 13.49
C PRO A 432 31.04 21.99 12.79
N GLN A 433 31.35 20.74 13.08
CA GLN A 433 32.52 20.02 12.54
C GLN A 433 32.14 19.07 11.40
N SER A 434 33.14 18.52 10.70
CA SER A 434 32.91 17.40 9.79
C SER A 434 32.42 16.16 10.55
N LEU A 435 31.65 15.29 9.90
CA LEU A 435 31.10 14.06 10.50
C LEU A 435 32.18 13.23 11.23
N VAL A 436 33.35 13.05 10.60
CA VAL A 436 34.46 12.27 11.19
C VAL A 436 35.05 12.96 12.42
N SER A 437 35.27 14.28 12.37
CA SER A 437 35.82 15.04 13.50
C SER A 437 34.86 15.05 14.69
N GLY A 438 33.59 15.36 14.43
CA GLY A 438 32.54 15.40 15.45
C GLY A 438 32.30 14.04 16.10
N MET A 439 32.20 12.96 15.31
CA MET A 439 32.00 11.61 15.86
C MET A 439 33.22 11.13 16.66
N ASN A 440 34.45 11.40 16.21
CA ASN A 440 35.65 11.08 17.00
C ASN A 440 35.65 11.83 18.35
N LYS A 441 35.27 13.11 18.35
CA LYS A 441 35.20 13.94 19.56
C LYS A 441 34.07 13.51 20.51
N PHE A 442 32.92 13.11 19.98
CA PHE A 442 31.82 12.54 20.79
C PHE A 442 32.22 11.20 21.42
N LEU A 443 32.82 10.29 20.64
CA LEU A 443 33.26 8.99 21.12
C LEU A 443 34.43 9.09 22.12
N SER A 444 35.35 10.06 21.99
CA SER A 444 36.40 10.26 22.98
C SER A 444 35.83 10.63 24.35
N ASN A 445 34.76 11.43 24.39
CA ASN A 445 34.13 11.83 25.66
C ASN A 445 33.38 10.64 26.28
N LEU A 446 32.67 9.85 25.46
CA LEU A 446 31.97 8.63 25.91
C LEU A 446 32.92 7.55 26.46
N LEU A 447 34.12 7.43 25.87
CA LEU A 447 35.13 6.43 26.27
C LEU A 447 35.89 6.80 27.55
N VAL A 448 35.88 8.07 27.97
CA VAL A 448 36.48 8.51 29.24
C VAL A 448 35.67 8.05 30.47
N GLU A 449 34.40 7.69 30.29
CA GLU A 449 33.50 7.23 31.37
C GLU A 449 33.48 5.70 31.57
N LEU A 450 34.15 4.92 30.71
CA LEU A 450 34.12 3.45 30.76
C LEU A 450 35.32 2.86 31.54
N PRO A 451 35.10 2.05 32.60
CA PRO A 451 36.19 1.48 33.40
C PRO A 451 37.00 0.45 32.60
N ALA A 452 38.33 0.53 32.73
CA ALA A 452 39.32 -0.08 31.84
C ALA A 452 39.51 -1.62 31.92
N HIS A 453 38.46 -2.39 32.28
CA HIS A 453 38.56 -3.83 32.55
C HIS A 453 38.06 -4.77 31.43
N ASN A 454 37.49 -4.27 30.33
CA ASN A 454 37.01 -5.11 29.22
C ASN A 454 37.27 -4.51 27.81
N LEU A 455 38.47 -3.96 27.57
CA LEU A 455 38.89 -3.49 26.25
C LEU A 455 40.11 -4.29 25.72
N PRO A 456 40.01 -4.92 24.53
CA PRO A 456 41.18 -5.32 23.76
C PRO A 456 42.05 -4.10 23.42
N ARG A 457 43.37 -4.28 23.43
CA ARG A 457 44.35 -3.18 23.21
C ARG A 457 44.16 -2.48 21.86
N PRO A 458 44.48 -1.18 21.75
CA PRO A 458 44.19 -0.38 20.56
C PRO A 458 45.17 -0.67 19.41
N SER A 459 44.70 -1.35 18.36
CA SER A 459 45.45 -1.55 17.10
C SER A 459 44.64 -1.31 15.82
N MET A 460 43.34 -1.04 15.92
CA MET A 460 42.52 -0.48 14.84
C MET A 460 42.07 0.92 15.23
N SER A 461 42.17 1.88 14.30
CA SER A 461 41.50 3.16 14.48
C SER A 461 39.99 2.94 14.48
N TYR A 462 39.23 3.73 15.25
CA TYR A 462 37.76 3.61 15.24
C TYR A 462 37.16 3.93 13.86
N ALA A 463 37.85 4.72 13.03
CA ALA A 463 37.56 4.88 11.61
C ALA A 463 37.62 3.56 10.81
N LEU A 464 38.53 2.64 11.17
CA LEU A 464 38.64 1.29 10.59
C LEU A 464 37.50 0.35 11.06
N LEU A 465 36.99 0.54 12.28
CA LEU A 465 35.80 -0.17 12.78
C LEU A 465 34.54 0.30 12.06
N ILE A 466 34.36 1.63 11.92
CA ILE A 466 33.27 2.23 11.14
C ILE A 466 33.38 1.80 9.67
N GLN A 467 34.57 1.86 9.05
CA GLN A 467 34.78 1.35 7.70
C GLN A 467 34.45 -0.15 7.57
N LYS A 468 34.79 -1.00 8.55
CA LYS A 468 34.41 -2.43 8.53
C LYS A 468 32.90 -2.64 8.61
N ILE A 469 32.20 -1.87 9.44
CA ILE A 469 30.73 -1.91 9.52
C ILE A 469 30.12 -1.49 8.17
N PHE A 470 30.61 -0.40 7.57
CA PHE A 470 30.18 0.03 6.23
C PHE A 470 30.54 -0.97 5.12
N LYS A 471 31.68 -1.66 5.19
CA LYS A 471 32.10 -2.63 4.15
C LYS A 471 31.32 -3.95 4.16
N ASN A 472 30.52 -4.20 5.20
CA ASN A 472 29.59 -5.33 5.31
C ASN A 472 28.12 -4.90 5.06
N LEU A 473 27.88 -3.64 4.68
CA LEU A 473 26.56 -3.04 4.44
C LEU A 473 26.38 -2.50 3.01
N TYR A 474 27.30 -2.85 2.10
CA TYR A 474 27.27 -2.58 0.67
C TYR A 474 27.47 -3.88 -0.12
#